data_AF-A0A3D4RW95-F1
#
_entry.id   AF-A0A3D4RW95-F1
#
_cell.length_a   1.000
_cell.length_b   1.000
_cell.length_c   1.000
_cell.angle_alpha   90.00
_cell.angle_beta   90.00
_cell.angle_gamma   90.00
#
_symmetry.space_group_name_H-M   'P 1'
#
loop_
_entity.id
_entity.type
_entity.pdbx_description
1 polymer ?
#
loop_
_entity_poly.entity_id
_entity_poly.type
_entity_poly.pdbx_seq_one_letter_code
_entity_poly.pdbx_strand_id
1 'polypeptide(L)'
;MPLQARQGKVNQWHFAHSSRGASKLTEKECDFSFWVSVLSMAKQIISKGGTLTVPSCTKYLGHDEIFITDEKEVQLPELEIEKGSFDAYYCFGKYSIGLNFTTPEKEYHATYVSNKGVGVLEISLSRALNAFFDKTRRSDFKNILKEIIFQDVDNKKWIYHPKIEYYINRYGERLQDKPPYDLDFVLGGMGHVRLGCYECVHCKLRWRGIQECPDCHNRNSQVVKCR
;
A
#
# COMPACT_ATOMS: atom_id res chain seq x y z
N MET A 1 -25.99 -43.21 -41.55
CA MET A 1 -27.34 -43.09 -40.94
C MET A 1 -27.32 -43.74 -39.55
N PRO A 2 -28.08 -43.23 -38.58
CA PRO A 2 -27.54 -42.75 -37.30
C PRO A 2 -27.79 -43.68 -36.10
N LEU A 3 -26.95 -43.58 -35.06
CA LEU A 3 -27.26 -44.10 -33.73
C LEU A 3 -27.86 -42.98 -32.88
N GLN A 4 -29.13 -43.15 -32.56
CA GLN A 4 -29.94 -42.29 -31.71
C GLN A 4 -29.98 -42.93 -30.30
N ALA A 5 -29.41 -42.26 -29.29
CA ALA A 5 -29.56 -42.67 -27.89
C ALA A 5 -30.41 -41.62 -27.14
N ARG A 6 -31.55 -42.09 -26.63
CA ARG A 6 -32.53 -41.33 -25.83
C ARG A 6 -32.14 -41.40 -24.34
N GLN A 7 -32.43 -40.31 -23.62
CA GLN A 7 -32.05 -39.98 -22.24
C GLN A 7 -32.53 -40.91 -21.11
N GLY A 8 -31.75 -40.93 -20.03
CA GLY A 8 -32.16 -41.08 -18.62
C GLY A 8 -31.51 -42.28 -17.91
N LYS A 9 -30.93 -42.22 -16.70
CA LYS A 9 -30.92 -41.25 -15.60
C LYS A 9 -29.54 -41.28 -14.91
N VAL A 10 -28.99 -40.09 -14.63
CA VAL A 10 -27.96 -39.76 -13.62
C VAL A 10 -26.55 -40.36 -13.82
N ASN A 11 -25.65 -39.51 -14.32
CA ASN A 11 -24.35 -39.21 -13.68
C ASN A 11 -23.84 -37.89 -14.29
N GLN A 12 -24.15 -36.78 -13.63
CA GLN A 12 -23.61 -35.48 -14.01
C GLN A 12 -22.13 -35.43 -13.62
N TRP A 13 -21.26 -35.51 -14.63
CA TRP A 13 -20.02 -34.75 -14.64
C TRP A 13 -20.13 -33.78 -15.81
N HIS A 14 -20.69 -32.61 -15.53
CA HIS A 14 -20.70 -31.49 -16.46
C HIS A 14 -19.71 -30.44 -15.97
N PHE A 15 -18.46 -30.53 -16.42
CA PHE A 15 -17.67 -29.33 -16.67
C PHE A 15 -18.13 -28.75 -18.01
N ALA A 16 -19.11 -27.84 -17.97
CA ALA A 16 -19.40 -26.90 -19.05
C ALA A 16 -20.29 -25.79 -18.49
N HIS A 17 -19.78 -24.56 -18.48
CA HIS A 17 -20.58 -23.37 -18.20
C HIS A 17 -21.57 -23.14 -19.35
N SER A 18 -22.78 -23.66 -19.20
CA SER A 18 -23.92 -23.26 -20.05
C SER A 18 -24.62 -22.10 -19.36
N SER A 19 -24.26 -20.88 -19.76
CA SER A 19 -24.90 -19.65 -19.29
C SER A 19 -26.29 -19.52 -19.91
N ARG A 20 -27.31 -20.07 -19.24
CA ARG A 20 -28.68 -19.60 -19.36
C ARG A 20 -29.24 -19.35 -17.97
N GLY A 21 -29.35 -18.06 -17.61
CA GLY A 21 -30.07 -17.61 -16.41
C GLY A 21 -29.20 -17.50 -15.16
N ALA A 22 -28.03 -16.88 -15.26
CA ALA A 22 -27.20 -16.57 -14.10
C ALA A 22 -27.73 -15.27 -13.45
N SER A 23 -28.49 -15.42 -12.37
CA SER A 23 -28.99 -14.32 -11.55
C SER A 23 -27.81 -13.62 -10.85
N LYS A 24 -28.03 -12.38 -10.38
CA LYS A 24 -27.07 -11.51 -9.65
C LYS A 24 -26.27 -12.17 -8.51
N LEU A 25 -26.64 -13.39 -8.09
CA LEU A 25 -25.90 -14.21 -7.13
C LEU A 25 -24.57 -14.75 -7.70
N THR A 26 -24.50 -15.02 -9.01
CA THR A 26 -23.30 -15.58 -9.66
C THR A 26 -22.18 -14.57 -9.93
N GLU A 27 -22.50 -13.27 -10.01
CA GLU A 27 -21.48 -12.22 -10.16
C GLU A 27 -20.60 -12.12 -8.91
N LYS A 28 -21.20 -12.18 -7.71
CA LYS A 28 -20.46 -12.14 -6.43
C LYS A 28 -19.53 -13.33 -6.22
N GLU A 29 -19.93 -14.54 -6.65
CA GLU A 29 -19.07 -15.73 -6.55
C GLU A 29 -17.88 -15.65 -7.53
N CYS A 30 -18.07 -15.01 -8.70
CA CYS A 30 -16.99 -14.74 -9.64
C CYS A 30 -15.97 -13.73 -9.08
N ASP A 31 -16.45 -12.66 -8.43
CA ASP A 31 -15.59 -11.62 -7.85
C ASP A 31 -14.75 -12.16 -6.69
N PHE A 32 -15.35 -12.97 -5.80
CA PHE A 32 -14.61 -13.63 -4.71
C PHE A 32 -13.51 -14.55 -5.26
N SER A 33 -13.84 -15.36 -6.26
CA SER A 33 -12.88 -16.27 -6.92
C SER A 33 -11.75 -15.52 -7.63
N PHE A 34 -12.05 -14.32 -8.16
CA PHE A 34 -11.05 -13.44 -8.76
C PHE A 34 -10.04 -12.97 -7.72
N TRP A 35 -10.49 -12.43 -6.58
CA TRP A 35 -9.58 -11.90 -5.57
C TRP A 35 -8.70 -12.95 -4.92
N VAL A 36 -9.22 -14.16 -4.69
CA VAL A 36 -8.43 -15.31 -4.24
C VAL A 36 -7.31 -15.64 -5.24
N SER A 37 -7.63 -15.64 -6.54
CA SER A 37 -6.66 -15.89 -7.61
C SER A 37 -5.60 -14.79 -7.70
N VAL A 38 -6.00 -13.53 -7.58
CA VAL A 38 -5.09 -12.37 -7.59
C VAL A 38 -4.15 -12.41 -6.39
N LEU A 39 -4.65 -12.70 -5.19
CA LEU A 39 -3.83 -12.83 -3.99
C LEU A 39 -2.80 -13.96 -4.10
N SER A 40 -3.22 -15.13 -4.59
CA SER A 40 -2.30 -16.25 -4.84
C SER A 40 -1.21 -15.87 -5.84
N MET A 41 -1.59 -15.19 -6.93
CA MET A 41 -0.63 -14.73 -7.94
C MET A 41 0.31 -13.65 -7.38
N ALA A 42 -0.19 -12.72 -6.57
CA ALA A 42 0.63 -11.70 -5.93
C ALA A 42 1.70 -12.33 -5.02
N LYS A 43 1.33 -13.34 -4.23
CA LYS A 43 2.27 -14.12 -3.40
C LYS A 43 3.34 -14.83 -4.24
N GLN A 44 2.97 -15.42 -5.38
CA GLN A 44 3.93 -16.04 -6.29
C GLN A 44 4.85 -15.05 -7.01
N ILE A 45 4.38 -13.84 -7.26
CA ILE A 45 5.17 -12.77 -7.88
C ILE A 45 6.17 -12.23 -6.86
N ILE A 46 5.71 -11.90 -5.66
CA ILE A 46 6.57 -11.32 -4.61
C ILE A 46 7.60 -12.34 -4.12
N SER A 47 7.27 -13.64 -4.05
CA SER A 47 8.22 -14.67 -3.58
C SER A 47 9.50 -14.76 -4.41
N LYS A 48 9.44 -14.37 -5.70
CA LYS A 48 10.60 -14.35 -6.60
C LYS A 48 11.54 -13.17 -6.36
N GLY A 49 11.16 -12.25 -5.49
CA GLY A 49 11.90 -11.05 -5.21
C GLY A 49 11.84 -10.02 -6.34
N GLY A 50 12.41 -8.86 -6.07
CA GLY A 50 12.46 -7.73 -7.00
C GLY A 50 12.80 -6.42 -6.30
N THR A 51 12.75 -5.34 -7.08
CA THR A 51 12.93 -3.98 -6.57
C THR A 51 11.57 -3.38 -6.26
N LEU A 52 11.28 -3.18 -4.97
CA LEU A 52 10.02 -2.60 -4.49
C LEU A 52 10.20 -1.11 -4.21
N THR A 53 9.42 -0.27 -4.87
CA THR A 53 9.28 1.13 -4.50
C THR A 53 8.37 1.23 -3.27
N VAL A 54 8.92 1.71 -2.16
CA VAL A 54 8.18 1.94 -0.91
C VAL A 54 7.82 3.43 -0.79
N PRO A 55 6.60 3.77 -0.33
CA PRO A 55 6.14 5.15 -0.29
C PRO A 55 6.88 5.97 0.78
N SER A 56 6.74 7.29 0.70
CA SER A 56 7.14 8.17 1.80
C SER A 56 6.27 7.94 3.04
N CYS A 57 6.80 8.31 4.20
CA CYS A 57 6.05 8.33 5.46
C CYS A 57 6.17 9.71 6.07
N THR A 58 5.04 10.39 6.26
CA THR A 58 4.95 11.70 6.89
C THR A 58 4.01 11.67 8.09
N LYS A 59 4.19 12.65 8.97
CA LYS A 59 3.34 12.93 10.13
C LYS A 59 3.22 14.44 10.30
N TYR A 60 2.40 14.87 11.25
CA TYR A 60 2.17 16.28 11.51
C TYR A 60 2.60 16.66 12.93
N LEU A 61 3.26 17.82 13.04
CA LEU A 61 3.44 18.54 14.30
C LEU A 61 2.63 19.83 14.21
N GLY A 62 1.42 19.80 14.74
CA GLY A 62 0.45 20.85 14.46
C GLY A 62 0.14 20.88 12.96
N HIS A 63 0.58 21.94 12.28
CA HIS A 63 0.33 22.14 10.85
C HIS A 63 1.50 21.76 9.95
N ASP A 64 2.68 21.57 10.52
CA ASP A 64 3.88 21.27 9.75
C ASP A 64 3.97 19.76 9.50
N GLU A 65 4.07 19.39 8.23
CA GLU A 65 4.23 18.00 7.81
C GLU A 65 5.71 17.60 7.95
N ILE A 66 6.01 16.70 8.88
CA ILE A 66 7.35 16.18 9.10
C ILE A 66 7.62 14.93 8.23
N PHE A 67 8.82 14.86 7.65
CA PHE A 67 9.25 13.71 6.84
C PHE A 67 9.94 12.65 7.71
N ILE A 68 9.34 11.46 7.86
CA ILE A 68 9.95 10.32 8.58
C ILE A 68 10.87 9.53 7.64
N THR A 69 10.39 9.22 6.44
CA THR A 69 11.20 8.65 5.38
C THR A 69 10.68 9.10 4.02
N ASP A 70 11.60 9.27 3.07
CA ASP A 70 11.26 9.49 1.67
C ASP A 70 10.89 8.17 0.99
N GLU A 71 10.22 8.29 -0.15
CA GLU A 71 10.05 7.21 -1.11
C GLU A 71 11.41 6.68 -1.56
N LYS A 72 11.55 5.35 -1.61
CA LYS A 72 12.80 4.67 -1.96
C LYS A 72 12.53 3.36 -2.67
N GLU A 73 13.48 2.97 -3.51
CA GLU A 73 13.55 1.61 -4.02
C GLU A 73 14.30 0.72 -3.04
N VAL A 74 13.71 -0.44 -2.74
CA VAL A 74 14.25 -1.43 -1.82
C VAL A 74 14.40 -2.75 -2.55
N GLN A 75 15.61 -3.30 -2.56
CA GLN A 75 15.85 -4.63 -3.10
C GLN A 75 15.36 -5.68 -2.11
N LEU A 76 14.43 -6.51 -2.56
CA LEU A 76 13.88 -7.62 -1.81
C LEU A 76 14.27 -8.92 -2.52
N PRO A 77 15.41 -9.54 -2.17
CA PRO A 77 15.67 -10.91 -2.61
C PRO A 77 14.67 -11.84 -1.92
N GLU A 78 14.27 -12.90 -2.62
CA GLU A 78 13.25 -13.90 -2.26
C GLU A 78 12.61 -13.76 -0.86
N LEU A 79 11.32 -13.45 -0.85
CA LEU A 79 10.56 -13.23 0.39
C LEU A 79 9.97 -14.53 0.92
N GLU A 80 9.93 -14.65 2.25
CA GLU A 80 9.17 -15.70 2.92
C GLU A 80 7.66 -15.38 2.81
N ILE A 81 6.89 -16.31 2.25
CA ILE A 81 5.44 -16.17 2.08
C ILE A 81 4.71 -16.69 3.33
N GLU A 82 3.63 -16.02 3.72
CA GLU A 82 2.75 -16.43 4.83
C GLU A 82 3.48 -16.60 6.17
N LYS A 83 4.40 -15.67 6.48
CA LYS A 83 5.13 -15.68 7.75
C LYS A 83 4.36 -14.93 8.84
N GLY A 84 3.84 -15.68 9.81
CA GLY A 84 3.08 -15.12 10.93
C GLY A 84 1.78 -14.48 10.45
N SER A 85 1.61 -13.19 10.69
CA SER A 85 0.46 -12.43 10.17
C SER A 85 0.67 -11.91 8.74
N PHE A 86 1.89 -11.89 8.22
CA PHE A 86 2.18 -11.22 6.95
C PHE A 86 1.98 -12.14 5.73
N ASP A 87 1.49 -11.57 4.62
CA ASP A 87 1.39 -12.30 3.35
C ASP A 87 2.78 -12.57 2.75
N ALA A 88 3.72 -11.63 2.94
CA ALA A 88 5.13 -11.83 2.66
C ALA A 88 6.01 -11.10 3.68
N TYR A 89 7.20 -11.61 3.94
CA TYR A 89 8.09 -11.08 4.96
C TYR A 89 9.55 -11.16 4.52
N TYR A 90 10.31 -10.13 4.87
CA TYR A 90 11.74 -10.08 4.59
C TYR A 90 12.55 -9.45 5.72
N CYS A 91 13.73 -9.99 6.00
CA CYS A 91 14.67 -9.49 7.01
C CYS A 91 15.87 -8.77 6.38
N PHE A 92 16.05 -7.50 6.72
CA PHE A 92 17.24 -6.69 6.47
C PHE A 92 18.17 -6.69 7.70
N GLY A 93 18.78 -7.83 8.02
CA GLY A 93 19.62 -7.96 9.20
C GLY A 93 18.84 -7.66 10.49
N LYS A 94 19.00 -6.45 11.05
CA LYS A 94 18.34 -6.01 12.30
C LYS A 94 16.93 -5.43 12.12
N TYR A 95 16.55 -5.10 10.89
CA TYR A 95 15.20 -4.61 10.57
C TYR A 95 14.49 -5.65 9.71
N SER A 96 13.18 -5.62 9.66
CA SER A 96 12.41 -6.42 8.74
C SER A 96 11.24 -5.64 8.17
N ILE A 97 10.69 -6.14 7.07
CA ILE A 97 9.47 -5.63 6.47
C ILE A 97 8.48 -6.79 6.33
N GLY A 98 7.27 -6.57 6.82
CA GLY A 98 6.10 -7.40 6.56
C GLY A 98 5.20 -6.72 5.55
N LEU A 99 4.76 -7.46 4.55
CA LEU A 99 3.87 -7.02 3.48
C LEU A 99 2.49 -7.64 3.68
N ASN A 100 1.46 -6.82 3.59
CA ASN A 100 0.07 -7.24 3.62
C ASN A 100 -0.63 -6.83 2.32
N PHE A 101 -1.26 -7.80 1.65
CA PHE A 101 -2.07 -7.52 0.48
C PHE A 101 -3.52 -7.25 0.90
N THR A 102 -4.05 -6.11 0.47
CA THR A 102 -5.47 -5.76 0.67
C THR A 102 -6.26 -5.88 -0.64
N THR A 103 -7.49 -6.35 -0.54
CA THR A 103 -8.46 -6.40 -1.65
C THR A 103 -9.74 -5.70 -1.19
N PRO A 104 -10.61 -5.27 -2.12
CA PRO A 104 -11.89 -4.65 -1.76
C PRO A 104 -12.77 -5.50 -0.82
N GLU A 105 -12.60 -6.83 -0.83
CA GLU A 105 -13.34 -7.77 0.03
C GLU A 105 -12.61 -8.12 1.33
N LYS A 106 -11.31 -7.82 1.40
CA LYS A 106 -10.45 -8.13 2.54
C LYS A 106 -9.74 -6.86 2.98
N GLU A 107 -10.36 -6.14 3.89
CA GLU A 107 -9.68 -5.11 4.66
C GLU A 107 -8.76 -5.79 5.67
N TYR A 108 -7.47 -5.49 5.57
CA TYR A 108 -6.50 -5.99 6.54
C TYR A 108 -6.53 -5.03 7.74
N HIS A 109 -7.16 -5.45 8.83
CA HIS A 109 -6.99 -4.75 10.09
C HIS A 109 -5.56 -4.94 10.54
N ALA A 110 -4.78 -3.86 10.53
CA ALA A 110 -3.40 -3.82 10.98
C ALA A 110 -3.22 -4.66 12.24
N THR A 111 -2.62 -5.83 12.11
CA THR A 111 -2.16 -6.56 13.29
C THR A 111 -1.01 -5.75 13.81
N TYR A 112 -1.23 -5.07 14.94
CA TYR A 112 -0.18 -4.36 15.64
C TYR A 112 0.96 -5.34 15.90
N VAL A 113 2.04 -5.23 15.12
CA VAL A 113 3.21 -6.07 15.33
C VAL A 113 3.97 -5.41 16.46
N SER A 114 3.92 -6.03 17.63
CA SER A 114 4.54 -5.57 18.88
C SER A 114 6.07 -5.44 18.82
N ASN A 115 6.68 -5.75 17.67
CA ASN A 115 8.11 -5.77 17.49
C ASN A 115 8.59 -4.48 16.77
N LYS A 116 9.25 -3.61 17.55
CA LYS A 116 9.74 -2.27 17.17
C LYS A 116 10.71 -2.23 15.97
N GLY A 117 11.14 -3.38 15.46
CA GLY A 117 12.04 -3.51 14.29
C GLY A 117 11.35 -3.83 12.97
N VAL A 118 10.05 -4.13 12.96
CA VAL A 118 9.32 -4.62 11.78
C VAL A 118 8.52 -3.49 11.15
N GLY A 119 8.85 -3.09 9.93
CA GLY A 119 8.00 -2.22 9.13
C GLY A 119 6.83 -2.99 8.54
N VAL A 120 5.64 -2.39 8.54
CA VAL A 120 4.43 -3.00 7.99
C VAL A 120 3.96 -2.15 6.81
N LEU A 121 4.03 -2.73 5.62
CA LEU A 121 3.61 -2.10 4.37
C LEU A 121 2.35 -2.78 3.85
N GLU A 122 1.32 -1.99 3.61
CA GLU A 122 0.13 -2.41 2.89
C GLU A 122 0.33 -2.19 1.39
N ILE A 123 -0.10 -3.17 0.58
CA ILE A 123 -0.16 -3.07 -0.88
C ILE A 123 -1.59 -3.42 -1.32
N SER A 124 -2.33 -2.42 -1.78
CA SER A 124 -3.68 -2.59 -2.30
C SER A 124 -3.66 -3.17 -3.70
N LEU A 125 -4.38 -4.28 -3.89
CA LEU A 125 -4.56 -4.93 -5.18
C LEU A 125 -5.84 -4.48 -5.89
N SER A 126 -6.56 -3.49 -5.35
CA SER A 126 -7.83 -2.97 -5.90
C SER A 126 -7.74 -2.58 -7.40
N ARG A 127 -6.60 -2.02 -7.82
CA ARG A 127 -6.33 -1.66 -9.23
C ARG A 127 -6.27 -2.87 -10.18
N ALA A 128 -6.05 -4.08 -9.67
CA ALA A 128 -5.95 -5.30 -10.47
C ALA A 128 -7.27 -5.65 -11.18
N LEU A 129 -8.43 -5.32 -10.60
CA LEU A 129 -9.73 -5.59 -11.22
C LEU A 129 -9.89 -4.82 -12.54
N ASN A 130 -9.64 -3.51 -12.50
CA ASN A 130 -9.71 -2.66 -13.68
C ASN A 130 -8.69 -3.11 -14.74
N ALA A 131 -7.46 -3.45 -14.33
CA ALA A 131 -6.44 -3.99 -15.23
C ALA A 131 -6.82 -5.35 -15.84
N PHE A 132 -7.59 -6.17 -15.13
CA PHE A 132 -8.03 -7.46 -15.64
C PHE A 132 -9.07 -7.29 -16.76
N PHE A 133 -10.02 -6.37 -16.60
CA PHE A 133 -11.09 -6.11 -17.56
C PHE A 133 -10.72 -5.16 -18.70
N ASP A 134 -9.56 -4.50 -18.64
CA ASP A 134 -9.08 -3.67 -19.73
C ASP A 134 -8.78 -4.50 -20.98
N LYS A 135 -9.66 -4.36 -21.98
CA LYS A 135 -9.56 -5.05 -23.30
C LYS A 135 -8.48 -4.44 -24.20
N THR A 136 -7.97 -3.25 -23.86
CA THR A 136 -6.93 -2.56 -24.63
C THR A 136 -5.52 -2.87 -24.14
N ARG A 137 -5.40 -3.67 -23.08
CA ARG A 137 -4.12 -4.06 -22.49
C ARG A 137 -3.22 -4.75 -23.51
N ARG A 138 -1.95 -4.35 -23.51
CA ARG A 138 -0.90 -4.95 -24.36
C ARG A 138 -0.05 -5.97 -23.62
N SER A 139 0.03 -5.84 -22.30
CA SER A 139 0.81 -6.71 -21.42
C SER A 139 -0.06 -7.83 -20.84
N ASP A 140 0.56 -8.96 -20.51
CA ASP A 140 -0.10 -10.00 -19.74
C ASP A 140 -0.43 -9.53 -18.32
N PHE A 141 -1.50 -10.08 -17.76
CA PHE A 141 -2.00 -9.69 -16.45
C PHE A 141 -0.96 -9.86 -15.33
N LYS A 142 -0.08 -10.87 -15.44
CA LYS A 142 0.96 -11.13 -14.44
C LYS A 142 2.00 -10.02 -14.42
N ASN A 143 2.41 -9.49 -15.57
CA ASN A 143 3.30 -8.34 -15.65
C ASN A 143 2.64 -7.06 -15.13
N ILE A 144 1.35 -6.83 -15.42
CA ILE A 144 0.62 -5.69 -14.86
C ILE A 144 0.53 -5.80 -13.32
N LEU A 145 0.22 -7.00 -12.80
CA LEU A 145 0.19 -7.23 -11.36
C LEU A 145 1.57 -7.04 -10.73
N LYS A 146 2.64 -7.40 -11.43
CA LYS A 146 4.02 -7.12 -11.00
C LYS A 146 4.29 -5.62 -10.90
N GLU A 147 3.86 -4.82 -11.87
CA GLU A 147 3.99 -3.35 -11.84
C GLU A 147 3.20 -2.74 -10.67
N ILE A 148 1.95 -3.20 -10.46
CA ILE A 148 1.11 -2.81 -9.32
C ILE A 148 1.83 -3.13 -8.00
N ILE A 149 2.44 -4.31 -7.87
CA ILE A 149 3.11 -4.73 -6.63
C ILE A 149 4.42 -3.98 -6.42
N PHE A 150 5.26 -3.82 -7.44
CA PHE A 150 6.64 -3.34 -7.26
C PHE A 150 6.84 -1.85 -7.52
N GLN A 151 6.08 -1.23 -8.42
CA GLN A 151 6.38 0.13 -8.93
C GLN A 151 5.33 1.17 -8.54
N ASP A 152 4.06 0.80 -8.50
CA ASP A 152 2.96 1.74 -8.24
C ASP A 152 3.01 2.27 -6.80
N VAL A 153 3.34 3.53 -6.56
CA VAL A 153 3.48 4.01 -5.17
C VAL A 153 2.11 4.30 -4.53
N ASP A 154 1.14 4.72 -5.34
CA ASP A 154 -0.18 5.16 -4.87
C ASP A 154 -1.00 4.03 -4.23
N ASN A 155 -0.73 2.78 -4.60
CA ASN A 155 -1.41 1.63 -4.02
C ASN A 155 -0.73 1.12 -2.75
N LYS A 156 0.32 1.79 -2.27
CA LYS A 156 1.10 1.38 -1.10
C LYS A 156 0.94 2.37 0.04
N LYS A 157 0.92 1.84 1.25
CA LYS A 157 0.85 2.67 2.46
C LYS A 157 1.61 2.02 3.59
N TRP A 158 2.38 2.82 4.32
CA TRP A 158 2.93 2.40 5.61
C TRP A 158 1.82 2.31 6.65
N ILE A 159 1.54 1.11 7.12
CA ILE A 159 0.76 0.90 8.35
C ILE A 159 1.63 1.28 9.55
N TYR A 160 2.89 0.86 9.51
CA TYR A 160 3.89 1.19 10.52
C TYR A 160 5.29 1.22 9.91
N HIS A 161 6.10 2.21 10.28
CA HIS A 161 7.49 2.30 9.84
C HIS A 161 8.41 2.37 11.07
N PRO A 162 9.45 1.53 11.22
CA PRO A 162 10.22 1.43 12.48
C PRO A 162 10.84 2.74 12.96
N LYS A 163 11.21 3.64 12.02
CA LYS A 163 11.70 4.98 12.38
C LYS A 163 10.70 5.83 13.15
N ILE A 164 9.40 5.53 13.08
CA ILE A 164 8.37 6.30 13.77
C ILE A 164 8.55 6.28 15.29
N GLU A 165 9.13 5.22 15.86
CA GLU A 165 9.41 5.11 17.30
C GLU A 165 10.24 6.27 17.83
N TYR A 166 11.24 6.73 17.05
CA TYR A 166 12.05 7.88 17.43
C TYR A 166 11.18 9.13 17.60
N TYR A 167 10.24 9.35 16.67
CA TYR A 167 9.35 10.51 16.67
C TYR A 167 8.27 10.39 17.74
N ILE A 168 7.70 9.20 17.95
CA ILE A 168 6.74 8.94 19.03
C ILE A 168 7.38 9.23 20.39
N ASN A 169 8.60 8.72 20.63
CA ASN A 169 9.30 8.98 21.89
C ASN A 169 9.67 10.46 22.08
N ARG A 170 9.94 11.19 20.99
CA ARG A 170 10.33 12.61 21.04
C ARG A 170 9.13 13.54 21.22
N TYR A 171 8.02 13.27 20.55
CA TYR A 171 6.90 14.21 20.44
C TYR A 171 5.62 13.73 21.13
N GLY A 172 5.51 12.44 21.46
CA GLY A 172 4.34 11.86 22.10
C GLY A 172 3.05 12.17 21.35
N GLU A 173 2.04 12.66 22.08
CA GLU A 173 0.71 13.00 21.56
C GLU A 173 0.70 14.17 20.57
N ARG A 174 1.79 14.94 20.47
CA ARG A 174 1.91 16.03 19.49
C ARG A 174 2.07 15.51 18.06
N LEU A 175 2.51 14.27 17.90
CA LEU A 175 2.70 13.63 16.60
C LEU A 175 1.36 13.10 16.07
N GLN A 176 0.89 13.66 14.97
CA GLN A 176 -0.44 13.35 14.43
C GLN A 176 -0.36 12.75 13.02
N ASP A 177 -1.37 11.96 12.67
CA ASP A 177 -1.51 11.38 11.32
C ASP A 177 -2.05 12.37 10.29
N LYS A 178 -2.75 13.39 10.75
CA LYS A 178 -3.38 14.44 9.95
C LYS A 178 -3.24 15.77 10.67
N PRO A 179 -3.24 16.90 9.96
CA PRO A 179 -3.27 18.20 10.62
C PRO A 179 -4.57 18.38 11.42
N PRO A 180 -4.59 19.25 12.45
CA PRO A 180 -5.75 19.45 13.32
C PRO A 180 -6.96 20.03 12.57
N TYR A 181 -6.74 20.74 11.46
CA TYR A 181 -7.77 21.20 10.53
C TYR A 181 -7.16 21.44 9.15
N ASP A 182 -8.02 21.53 8.13
CA ASP A 182 -7.62 21.78 6.75
C ASP A 182 -7.16 23.23 6.57
N LEU A 183 -5.85 23.41 6.38
CA LEU A 183 -5.23 24.72 6.16
C LEU A 183 -5.64 25.34 4.83
N ASP A 184 -5.91 24.53 3.80
CA ASP A 184 -6.33 25.05 2.49
C ASP A 184 -7.74 25.65 2.59
N PHE A 185 -8.61 25.04 3.40
CA PHE A 185 -9.93 25.57 3.72
C PHE A 185 -9.85 26.91 4.50
N VAL A 186 -8.94 27.01 5.47
CA VAL A 186 -8.79 28.22 6.31
C VAL A 186 -8.07 29.36 5.57
N LEU A 187 -7.06 29.03 4.76
CA LEU A 187 -6.26 30.01 4.01
C LEU A 187 -6.87 30.39 2.66
N GLY A 188 -7.91 29.71 2.18
CA GLY A 188 -8.64 30.08 0.96
C GLY A 188 -9.22 31.50 0.95
N GLY A 189 -9.23 32.21 2.09
CA GLY A 189 -9.63 33.62 2.21
C GLY A 189 -8.49 34.63 2.50
N MET A 190 -7.26 34.20 2.75
CA MET A 190 -6.13 35.08 3.09
C MET A 190 -4.91 34.72 2.24
N GLY A 191 -4.31 35.71 1.57
CA GLY A 191 -3.24 35.54 0.57
C GLY A 191 -2.26 34.40 0.87
N HIS A 192 -2.10 33.51 -0.10
CA HIS A 192 -1.35 32.25 -0.03
C HIS A 192 -0.11 32.29 0.88
N VAL A 193 -0.22 31.69 2.07
CA VAL A 193 0.97 31.33 2.86
C VAL A 193 1.76 30.33 2.02
N ARG A 194 2.93 30.74 1.52
CA ARG A 194 3.81 29.84 0.75
C ARG A 194 4.48 28.87 1.71
N LEU A 195 3.91 27.68 1.81
CA LEU A 195 4.57 26.56 2.48
C LEU A 195 5.78 26.12 1.64
N GLY A 196 6.91 25.92 2.32
CA GLY A 196 8.15 25.42 1.73
C GLY A 196 8.61 24.15 2.42
N CYS A 197 9.57 23.44 1.81
CA CYS A 197 10.23 22.31 2.44
C CYS A 197 11.58 22.74 3.00
N TYR A 198 11.81 22.42 4.26
CA TYR A 198 12.95 22.88 5.04
C TYR A 198 13.64 21.73 5.76
N GLU A 199 14.93 21.91 6.03
CA GLU A 199 15.69 21.10 6.98
C GLU A 199 16.35 22.00 8.03
N CYS A 200 16.20 21.66 9.30
CA CYS A 200 16.76 22.44 10.38
C CYS A 200 18.26 22.19 10.46
N VAL A 201 19.07 23.26 10.45
CA VAL A 201 20.52 23.13 10.55
C VAL A 201 20.93 22.54 11.91
N HIS A 202 20.15 22.79 12.96
CA HIS A 202 20.42 22.38 14.34
C HIS A 202 19.96 20.95 14.64
N CYS A 203 18.66 20.65 14.53
CA CYS A 203 18.11 19.33 14.91
C CYS A 203 17.98 18.35 13.73
N LYS A 204 18.31 18.77 12.50
CA LYS A 204 18.21 17.96 11.27
C LYS A 204 16.81 17.45 10.93
N LEU A 205 15.77 17.96 11.59
CA LEU A 205 14.39 17.67 11.23
C LEU A 205 14.10 18.22 9.83
N ARG A 206 13.43 17.42 9.00
CA ARG A 206 12.91 17.84 7.70
C ARG A 206 11.40 17.98 7.80
N TRP A 207 10.84 19.08 7.29
CA TRP A 207 9.40 19.34 7.28
C TRP A 207 8.96 20.18 6.09
N ARG A 208 7.66 20.15 5.79
CA ARG A 208 6.95 21.06 4.90
C ARG A 208 6.04 21.94 5.75
N GLY A 209 6.18 23.26 5.61
CA GLY A 209 5.58 24.17 6.55
C GLY A 209 6.03 25.61 6.39
N ILE A 210 6.07 26.34 7.50
CA ILE A 210 6.76 27.64 7.57
C ILE A 210 8.26 27.45 7.84
N GLN A 211 9.06 28.51 7.61
CA GLN A 211 10.53 28.41 7.70
C GLN A 211 11.06 28.13 9.13
N GLU A 212 10.26 28.42 10.16
CA GLU A 212 10.62 28.15 11.55
C GLU A 212 10.52 26.66 11.87
N CYS A 213 11.54 26.08 12.51
CA CYS A 213 11.55 24.66 12.83
C CYS A 213 10.48 24.30 13.88
N PRO A 214 9.60 23.32 13.61
CA PRO A 214 8.51 22.96 14.54
C PRO A 214 8.99 22.22 15.81
N ASP A 215 10.24 21.78 15.83
CA ASP A 215 10.84 21.06 16.97
C ASP A 215 11.66 21.99 17.88
N CYS A 216 12.59 22.76 17.31
CA CYS A 216 13.50 23.59 18.11
C CYS A 216 13.29 25.10 17.96
N HIS A 217 12.29 25.54 17.20
CA HIS A 217 11.96 26.96 16.94
C HIS A 217 13.10 27.79 16.34
N ASN A 218 14.14 27.11 15.82
CA ASN A 218 15.24 27.77 15.15
C ASN A 218 14.81 28.19 13.74
N ARG A 219 15.09 29.45 13.37
CA ARG A 219 14.81 30.01 12.04
C ARG A 219 15.92 29.75 11.02
N ASN A 220 17.08 29.24 11.46
CA ASN A 220 18.13 28.76 10.57
C ASN A 220 17.76 27.39 10.01
N SER A 221 17.06 27.41 8.88
CA SER A 221 16.70 26.25 8.09
C SER A 221 17.16 26.42 6.65
N GLN A 222 17.53 25.31 6.03
CA GLN A 222 17.90 25.26 4.62
C GLN A 222 16.70 24.80 3.79
N VAL A 223 16.45 25.48 2.66
CA VAL A 223 15.41 25.05 1.71
C VAL A 223 15.84 23.75 1.06
N VAL A 224 14.98 22.75 1.11
CA VAL A 224 15.18 21.45 0.49
C VAL A 224 14.07 21.19 -0.53
N LYS A 225 14.30 20.26 -1.46
CA LYS A 225 13.26 19.87 -2.42
C LYS A 225 12.10 19.19 -1.67
N CYS A 226 10.88 19.65 -1.92
CA CYS A 226 9.69 18.88 -1.63
C CYS A 226 9.69 17.64 -2.53
N ARG A 227 9.40 16.47 -1.96
CA ARG A 227 9.25 15.21 -2.69
C ARG A 227 7.79 14.80 -2.62
#